data_AF-A0A8T6G281-F1
#
_entry.id   AF-A0A8T6G281-F1
#
_cell.length_a   1.000
_cell.length_b   1.000
_cell.length_c   1.000
_cell.angle_alpha   90.00
_cell.angle_beta   90.00
_cell.angle_gamma   90.00
#
_symmetry.space_group_name_H-M   'P 1'
#
loop_
_entity.id
_entity.type
_entity.pdbx_description
1 polymer ?
#
loop_
_entity_poly.entity_id
_entity_poly.type
_entity_poly.pdbx_seq_one_letter_code
_entity_poly.pdbx_strand_id
1 'polypeptide(L)'
;MTAKVHDFHDGNLHFQERFGTVKLAERVAQRASEQLSKEQREFIEQADMFFMATCDHRGLPTCSYKGGDPGFVTVVDDTCIAFPNYDGNGKYQSMGNLLKNANIGLLFIDFVGQARLRLQGVVSIDPDDALMAKYPGAQFIVRVSLTEVYPNCARYVHKYELVERSVYVPRENATVPTPEWKRELREYLPTNDPARSGD
;
A
#
# COMPACT_ATOMS: atom_id res chain seq x y z
N MET A 1 19.71 5.85 -13.75
CA MET A 1 18.24 5.91 -13.66
C MET A 1 17.76 4.57 -13.10
N THR A 2 16.82 4.58 -12.17
CA THR A 2 16.19 3.36 -11.65
C THR A 2 15.32 2.76 -12.75
N ALA A 3 15.42 1.45 -12.99
CA ALA A 3 14.57 0.77 -13.97
C ALA A 3 13.09 0.92 -13.57
N LYS A 4 12.23 1.27 -14.55
CA LYS A 4 10.78 1.41 -14.34
C LYS A 4 10.09 0.09 -14.62
N VAL A 5 8.93 -0.14 -14.00
CA VAL A 5 8.14 -1.36 -14.24
C VAL A 5 7.56 -1.40 -15.64
N HIS A 6 7.38 -0.25 -16.29
CA HIS A 6 6.96 -0.18 -17.68
C HIS A 6 8.12 -0.22 -18.70
N ASP A 7 9.38 -0.32 -18.24
CA ASP A 7 10.49 -0.72 -19.09
C ASP A 7 10.40 -2.24 -19.34
N PHE A 8 10.41 -2.64 -20.61
CA PHE A 8 10.29 -4.06 -20.98
C PHE A 8 11.65 -4.75 -21.04
N HIS A 9 11.82 -5.83 -20.28
CA HIS A 9 12.98 -6.72 -20.39
C HIS A 9 12.69 -7.90 -21.35
N ASP A 10 13.70 -8.70 -21.67
CA ASP A 10 13.62 -9.80 -22.65
C ASP A 10 12.45 -10.77 -22.39
N GLY A 11 12.18 -11.10 -21.12
CA GLY A 11 11.02 -11.90 -20.75
C GLY A 11 9.66 -11.26 -21.11
N ASN A 12 9.50 -9.94 -21.03
CA ASN A 12 8.28 -9.27 -21.51
C ASN A 12 8.21 -9.31 -23.03
N LEU A 13 9.32 -8.98 -23.70
CA LEU A 13 9.41 -8.93 -25.16
C LEU A 13 9.10 -10.30 -25.78
N HIS A 14 9.59 -11.39 -25.18
CA HIS A 14 9.26 -12.75 -25.59
C HIS A 14 7.75 -12.98 -25.74
N PHE A 15 6.94 -12.58 -24.74
CA PHE A 15 5.49 -12.74 -24.81
C PHE A 15 4.84 -11.72 -25.75
N GLN A 16 5.34 -10.49 -25.78
CA GLN A 16 4.82 -9.46 -26.66
C GLN A 16 5.00 -9.83 -28.13
N GLU A 17 6.17 -10.33 -28.51
CA GLU A 17 6.46 -10.84 -29.86
C GLU A 17 5.58 -12.05 -30.18
N ARG A 18 5.52 -13.03 -29.26
CA ARG A 18 4.72 -14.25 -29.43
C ARG A 18 3.24 -13.94 -29.73
N PHE A 19 2.69 -12.89 -29.13
CA PHE A 19 1.28 -12.52 -29.32
C PHE A 19 1.10 -11.28 -30.23
N GLY A 20 2.17 -10.79 -30.86
CA GLY A 20 2.12 -9.63 -31.77
C GLY A 20 1.69 -8.31 -31.10
N THR A 21 1.97 -8.12 -29.81
CA THR A 21 1.50 -6.99 -29.00
C THR A 21 2.54 -5.93 -28.68
N VAL A 22 3.76 -6.00 -29.23
CA VAL A 22 4.85 -5.03 -28.96
C VAL A 22 4.38 -3.57 -29.10
N LYS A 23 3.83 -3.19 -30.25
CA LYS A 23 3.32 -1.82 -30.50
C LYS A 23 2.19 -1.41 -29.55
N LEU A 24 1.34 -2.36 -29.16
CA LEU A 24 0.27 -2.12 -28.20
C LEU A 24 0.86 -1.86 -26.81
N ALA A 25 1.81 -2.68 -26.38
CA ALA A 25 2.47 -2.55 -25.09
C ALA A 25 3.20 -1.20 -24.97
N GLU A 26 3.94 -0.78 -25.99
CA GLU A 26 4.56 0.54 -26.08
C GLU A 26 3.54 1.68 -25.92
N ARG A 27 2.42 1.62 -26.64
CA ARG A 27 1.39 2.66 -26.57
C ARG A 27 0.69 2.69 -25.21
N VAL A 28 0.52 1.54 -24.58
CA VAL A 28 -0.11 1.41 -23.26
C VAL A 28 0.84 1.89 -22.15
N ALA A 29 2.15 1.62 -22.26
CA ALA A 29 3.18 2.10 -21.32
C ALA A 29 3.22 3.63 -21.22
N GLN A 30 2.89 4.37 -22.29
CA GLN A 30 2.81 5.83 -22.30
C GLN A 30 1.73 6.42 -21.37
N ARG A 31 0.88 5.59 -20.76
CA ARG A 31 -0.09 6.04 -19.73
C ARG A 31 0.54 6.20 -18.35
N ALA A 32 1.77 5.72 -18.17
CA ALA A 32 2.54 5.90 -16.96
C ALA A 32 2.96 7.37 -16.79
N SER A 33 3.03 7.82 -15.54
CA SER A 33 3.54 9.12 -15.13
C SER A 33 4.49 8.95 -13.94
N GLU A 34 5.32 9.94 -13.66
CA GLU A 34 6.10 10.02 -12.41
C GLU A 34 5.41 10.87 -11.33
N GLN A 35 4.30 11.51 -11.71
CA GLN A 35 3.54 12.44 -10.86
C GLN A 35 2.07 12.09 -10.85
N LEU A 36 1.44 12.33 -9.71
CA LEU A 36 0.00 12.20 -9.51
C LEU A 36 -0.74 13.37 -10.20
N SER A 37 -1.79 13.04 -10.95
CA SER A 37 -2.79 14.03 -11.34
C SER A 37 -3.70 14.38 -10.17
N LYS A 38 -4.44 15.49 -10.27
CA LYS A 38 -5.43 15.89 -9.25
C LYS A 38 -6.43 14.76 -8.95
N GLU A 39 -6.96 14.11 -9.97
CA GLU A 39 -7.93 13.03 -9.84
C GLU A 39 -7.31 11.80 -9.15
N GLN A 40 -6.03 11.51 -9.41
CA GLN A 40 -5.31 10.42 -8.76
C GLN A 40 -5.04 10.72 -7.28
N ARG A 41 -4.78 11.98 -6.93
CA ARG A 41 -4.66 12.41 -5.53
C ARG A 41 -5.96 12.17 -4.78
N GLU A 42 -7.07 12.67 -5.32
CA GLU A 42 -8.41 12.47 -4.76
C GLU A 42 -8.75 10.98 -4.63
N PHE A 43 -8.42 10.17 -5.64
CA PHE A 43 -8.61 8.72 -5.60
C PHE A 43 -7.85 8.05 -4.45
N ILE A 44 -6.58 8.41 -4.24
CA ILE A 44 -5.75 7.85 -3.16
C ILE A 44 -6.29 8.29 -1.79
N GLU A 45 -6.67 9.56 -1.65
CA GLU A 45 -7.16 10.10 -0.38
C GLU A 45 -8.55 9.57 -0.01
N GLN A 46 -9.36 9.14 -0.97
CA GLN A 46 -10.65 8.49 -0.69
C GLN A 46 -10.52 6.98 -0.42
N ALA A 47 -9.36 6.37 -0.66
CA ALA A 47 -9.16 4.95 -0.43
C ALA A 47 -9.20 4.63 1.07
N ASP A 48 -9.91 3.56 1.43
CA ASP A 48 -9.92 2.95 2.77
C ASP A 48 -9.06 1.68 2.84
N MET A 49 -8.48 1.27 1.70
CA MET A 49 -7.54 0.16 1.61
C MET A 49 -6.63 0.23 0.38
N PHE A 50 -5.50 -0.47 0.46
CA PHE A 50 -4.69 -0.83 -0.70
C PHE A 50 -3.97 -2.17 -0.47
N PHE A 51 -3.48 -2.75 -1.57
CA PHE A 51 -2.58 -3.89 -1.55
C PHE A 51 -1.15 -3.44 -1.80
N MET A 52 -0.21 -4.04 -1.07
CA MET A 52 1.21 -3.70 -1.12
C MET A 52 2.05 -4.94 -1.38
N ALA A 53 2.87 -4.87 -2.41
CA ALA A 53 3.88 -5.84 -2.74
C ALA A 53 5.28 -5.33 -2.36
N THR A 54 6.03 -6.18 -1.68
CA THR A 54 7.43 -5.92 -1.30
C THR A 54 8.24 -7.20 -1.56
N CYS A 55 9.52 -7.07 -1.91
CA CYS A 55 10.41 -8.21 -2.04
C CYS A 55 11.48 -8.16 -0.96
N ASP A 56 11.84 -9.31 -0.40
CA ASP A 56 13.02 -9.39 0.45
C ASP A 56 14.32 -9.25 -0.38
N HIS A 57 15.48 -9.25 0.30
CA HIS A 57 16.79 -9.17 -0.35
C HIS A 57 17.13 -10.36 -1.27
N ARG A 58 16.36 -11.45 -1.21
CA ARG A 58 16.52 -12.62 -2.09
C ARG A 58 15.61 -12.53 -3.32
N GLY A 59 14.81 -11.46 -3.43
CA GLY A 59 13.83 -11.28 -4.49
C GLY A 59 12.52 -12.06 -4.27
N LEU A 60 12.28 -12.59 -3.06
CA LEU A 60 11.04 -13.31 -2.77
C LEU A 60 9.92 -12.32 -2.43
N PRO A 61 8.79 -12.34 -3.17
CA PRO A 61 7.74 -11.36 -2.98
C PRO A 61 6.80 -11.74 -1.83
N THR A 62 6.23 -10.71 -1.22
CA THR A 62 5.09 -10.82 -0.30
C THR A 62 4.03 -9.80 -0.69
N CYS A 63 2.75 -10.17 -0.62
CA CYS A 63 1.63 -9.26 -0.81
C CYS A 63 0.87 -9.11 0.51
N SER A 64 0.50 -7.88 0.84
CA SER A 64 -0.17 -7.55 2.10
C SER A 64 -1.30 -6.56 1.86
N TYR A 65 -2.35 -6.67 2.65
CA TYR A 65 -3.44 -5.71 2.73
C TYR A 65 -3.10 -4.63 3.75
N LYS A 66 -3.41 -3.37 3.43
CA LYS A 66 -3.38 -2.25 4.37
C LYS A 66 -4.73 -1.54 4.31
N GLY A 67 -5.34 -1.33 5.47
CA GLY A 67 -6.65 -0.69 5.59
C GLY A 67 -6.63 0.43 6.62
N GLY A 68 -7.54 1.37 6.45
CA GLY A 68 -7.77 2.53 7.31
C GLY A 68 -9.10 3.20 6.97
N ASP A 69 -9.38 4.34 7.57
CA ASP A 69 -10.49 5.19 7.12
C ASP A 69 -10.04 6.03 5.91
N PRO A 70 -10.95 6.52 5.05
CA PRO A 70 -10.59 7.48 4.00
C PRO A 70 -9.72 8.62 4.54
N GLY A 71 -8.64 8.92 3.83
CA GLY A 71 -7.60 9.85 4.24
C GLY A 71 -6.45 9.21 5.04
N PHE A 72 -6.48 7.88 5.26
CA PHE A 72 -5.37 7.19 5.93
C PHE A 72 -4.09 7.19 5.09
N VAL A 73 -4.19 7.27 3.76
CA VAL A 73 -3.07 7.61 2.89
C VAL A 73 -3.09 9.12 2.65
N THR A 74 -2.01 9.79 3.04
CA THR A 74 -1.82 11.22 2.79
C THR A 74 -1.02 11.38 1.50
N VAL A 75 -1.50 12.21 0.57
CA VAL A 75 -0.65 12.68 -0.52
C VAL A 75 0.14 13.89 -0.04
N VAL A 76 1.45 13.73 0.09
CA VAL A 76 2.36 14.79 0.58
C VAL A 76 2.58 15.83 -0.51
N ASP A 77 2.85 15.37 -1.74
CA ASP A 77 3.01 16.19 -2.95
C ASP A 77 2.76 15.33 -4.21
N ASP A 78 3.00 15.85 -5.42
CA ASP A 78 2.71 15.15 -6.67
C ASP A 78 3.56 13.88 -6.85
N THR A 79 4.64 13.75 -6.10
CA THR A 79 5.64 12.68 -6.19
C THR A 79 5.77 11.88 -4.90
N CYS A 80 5.01 12.19 -3.85
CA CYS A 80 5.16 11.54 -2.55
C CYS A 80 3.82 11.28 -1.88
N ILE A 81 3.64 10.05 -1.39
CA ILE A 81 2.54 9.67 -0.50
C ILE A 81 3.09 9.16 0.83
N ALA A 82 2.27 9.16 1.86
CA ALA A 82 2.59 8.63 3.17
C ALA A 82 1.42 7.84 3.76
N PHE A 83 1.71 6.77 4.50
CA PHE A 83 0.72 6.00 5.24
C PHE A 83 1.30 5.46 6.55
N PRO A 84 0.45 5.21 7.57
CA PRO A 84 0.89 4.70 8.86
C PRO A 84 1.14 3.19 8.81
N ASN A 85 2.08 2.70 9.61
CA ASN A 85 2.08 1.31 10.04
C ASN A 85 1.46 1.20 11.43
N TYR A 86 0.33 0.49 11.51
CA TYR A 86 -0.27 0.10 12.78
C TYR A 86 0.31 -1.20 13.30
N ASP A 87 0.08 -1.44 14.58
CA ASP A 87 0.40 -2.71 15.23
C ASP A 87 -0.31 -3.91 14.57
N GLY A 88 0.32 -5.09 14.64
CA GLY A 88 -0.15 -6.29 13.96
C GLY A 88 0.44 -7.57 14.56
N ASN A 89 0.64 -8.59 13.73
CA ASN A 89 1.10 -9.92 14.18
C ASN A 89 2.59 -10.02 14.57
N GLY A 90 3.29 -8.90 14.71
CA GLY A 90 4.71 -8.85 15.07
C GLY A 90 5.70 -9.35 14.02
N LYS A 91 5.26 -9.83 12.85
CA LYS A 91 6.20 -10.32 11.81
C LYS A 91 6.97 -9.21 11.12
N TYR A 92 6.41 -8.01 11.04
CA TYR A 92 6.94 -6.86 10.29
C TYR A 92 7.45 -7.21 8.88
N GLN A 93 6.87 -8.23 8.24
CA GLN A 93 7.46 -8.85 7.05
C GLN A 93 7.66 -7.82 5.92
N SER A 94 6.62 -7.04 5.61
CA SER A 94 6.72 -5.98 4.60
C SER A 94 7.70 -4.87 4.99
N MET A 95 7.68 -4.42 6.25
CA MET A 95 8.52 -3.30 6.69
C MET A 95 10.00 -3.71 6.77
N GLY A 96 10.28 -4.91 7.27
CA GLY A 96 11.61 -5.50 7.25
C GLY A 96 12.15 -5.76 5.84
N ASN A 97 11.27 -6.15 4.90
CA ASN A 97 11.63 -6.24 3.48
C ASN A 97 12.05 -4.86 2.95
N LEU A 98 11.29 -3.80 3.25
CA LEU A 98 11.56 -2.44 2.79
C LEU A 98 12.87 -1.86 3.33
N LEU A 99 13.31 -2.28 4.52
CA LEU A 99 14.64 -1.92 5.04
C LEU A 99 15.81 -2.58 4.29
N LYS A 100 15.56 -3.68 3.56
CA LYS A 100 16.58 -4.37 2.75
C LYS A 100 16.44 -4.09 1.25
N ASN A 101 15.24 -3.82 0.79
CA ASN A 101 14.89 -3.47 -0.56
C ASN A 101 13.74 -2.46 -0.52
N ALA A 102 14.07 -1.18 -0.69
CA ALA A 102 13.12 -0.08 -0.54
C ALA A 102 12.08 -0.01 -1.67
N ASN A 103 12.16 -0.86 -2.70
CA ASN A 103 11.18 -0.85 -3.79
C ASN A 103 9.83 -1.42 -3.34
N ILE A 104 8.77 -0.70 -3.65
CA ILE A 104 7.39 -1.05 -3.30
C ILE A 104 6.49 -0.99 -4.53
N GLY A 105 5.55 -1.92 -4.60
CA GLY A 105 4.42 -1.85 -5.54
C GLY A 105 3.12 -1.70 -4.76
N LEU A 106 2.28 -0.74 -5.14
CA LEU A 106 0.98 -0.49 -4.53
C LEU A 106 -0.13 -0.67 -5.56
N LEU A 107 -1.26 -1.24 -5.12
CA LEU A 107 -2.48 -1.38 -5.90
C LEU A 107 -3.67 -0.88 -5.08
N PHE A 108 -4.25 0.21 -5.57
CA PHE A 108 -5.49 0.79 -5.07
C PHE A 108 -6.63 0.36 -5.99
N ILE A 109 -7.76 -0.03 -5.41
CA ILE A 109 -8.95 -0.46 -6.14
C ILE A 109 -10.17 0.19 -5.50
N ASP A 110 -10.95 0.91 -6.29
CA ASP A 110 -12.31 1.29 -5.96
C ASP A 110 -13.25 0.26 -6.57
N PHE A 111 -13.83 -0.59 -5.72
CA PHE A 111 -14.77 -1.61 -6.13
C PHE A 111 -16.18 -1.06 -6.43
N VAL A 112 -16.51 0.14 -5.95
CA VAL A 112 -17.82 0.78 -6.18
C VAL A 112 -17.82 1.48 -7.54
N GLY A 113 -16.85 2.37 -7.77
CA GLY A 113 -16.64 3.07 -9.04
C GLY A 113 -15.88 2.23 -10.08
N GLN A 114 -15.44 1.02 -9.73
CA GLN A 114 -14.72 0.08 -10.59
C GLN A 114 -13.46 0.67 -11.21
N ALA A 115 -12.70 1.44 -10.44
CA ALA A 115 -11.43 2.03 -10.86
C ALA A 115 -10.25 1.38 -10.14
N ARG A 116 -9.05 1.47 -10.72
CA ARG A 116 -7.83 1.01 -10.04
C ARG A 116 -6.62 1.83 -10.46
N LEU A 117 -5.72 2.02 -9.51
CA LEU A 117 -4.49 2.78 -9.65
C LEU A 117 -3.32 1.94 -9.13
N ARG A 118 -2.27 1.82 -9.93
CA ARG A 118 -1.01 1.20 -9.50
C ARG A 118 0.04 2.28 -9.28
N LEU A 119 0.75 2.17 -8.18
CA LEU A 119 1.91 3.01 -7.89
C LEU A 119 3.14 2.12 -7.70
N GLN A 120 4.30 2.65 -8.03
CA GLN A 120 5.59 2.12 -7.63
C GLN A 120 6.40 3.25 -7.02
N GLY A 121 7.31 2.89 -6.13
CA GLY A 121 8.20 3.88 -5.55
C GLY A 121 9.30 3.30 -4.70
N VAL A 122 10.01 4.21 -4.04
CA VAL A 122 11.07 3.93 -3.09
C VAL A 122 10.63 4.41 -1.71
N VAL A 123 10.78 3.54 -0.71
CA VAL A 123 10.30 3.76 0.64
C VAL A 123 11.35 4.37 1.55
N SER A 124 10.92 5.30 2.40
CA SER A 124 11.58 5.62 3.66
C SER A 124 10.61 5.40 4.84
N ILE A 125 11.14 4.98 5.98
CA ILE A 125 10.38 4.72 7.21
C ILE A 125 10.90 5.63 8.30
N ASP A 126 10.00 6.34 8.98
CA ASP A 126 10.34 7.30 10.04
C ASP A 126 9.40 7.15 11.24
N PRO A 127 9.90 6.71 12.42
CA PRO A 127 9.14 6.65 13.67
C PRO A 127 8.77 8.01 14.25
N ASP A 128 9.51 9.07 13.91
CA ASP A 128 9.37 10.41 14.48
C ASP A 128 8.80 11.41 13.45
N ASP A 129 8.17 10.91 12.38
CA ASP A 129 7.61 11.71 11.30
C ASP A 129 6.52 12.67 11.82
N ALA A 130 6.50 13.90 11.31
CA ALA A 130 5.49 14.89 11.68
C ALA A 130 4.03 14.44 11.41
N LEU A 131 3.82 13.53 10.46
CA LEU A 131 2.50 12.96 10.18
C LEU A 131 2.01 11.99 11.26
N MET A 132 2.84 11.55 12.22
CA MET A 132 2.40 10.73 13.35
C MET A 132 1.21 11.35 14.10
N ALA A 133 1.17 12.69 14.21
CA ALA A 133 0.06 13.41 14.83
C ALA A 133 -1.30 13.20 14.13
N LYS A 134 -1.31 12.84 12.84
CA LYS A 134 -2.53 12.54 12.06
C LYS A 134 -3.02 11.10 12.27
N TYR A 135 -2.16 10.20 12.77
CA TYR A 135 -2.42 8.76 12.78
C TYR A 135 -2.36 8.19 14.21
N PRO A 136 -3.46 8.28 14.98
CA PRO A 136 -3.56 7.65 16.28
C PRO A 136 -3.15 6.17 16.21
N GLY A 137 -2.32 5.71 17.14
CA GLY A 137 -1.88 4.30 17.20
C GLY A 137 -0.89 3.86 16.12
N ALA A 138 -0.44 4.76 15.23
CA ALA A 138 0.68 4.46 14.34
C ALA A 138 1.96 4.21 15.14
N GLN A 139 2.77 3.25 14.68
CA GLN A 139 4.10 2.98 15.24
C GLN A 139 5.19 3.78 14.52
N PHE A 140 4.98 4.09 13.24
CA PHE A 140 5.85 4.87 12.39
C PHE A 140 5.13 5.21 11.07
N ILE A 141 5.66 6.17 10.32
CA ILE A 141 5.16 6.55 9.01
C ILE A 141 6.04 5.97 7.91
N VAL A 142 5.38 5.47 6.87
CA VAL A 142 6.00 4.99 5.64
C VAL A 142 5.75 6.04 4.56
N ARG A 143 6.81 6.65 4.05
CA ARG A 143 6.75 7.53 2.87
C ARG A 143 7.18 6.77 1.64
N VAL A 144 6.51 7.06 0.53
CA VAL A 144 6.81 6.48 -0.78
C VAL A 144 7.11 7.63 -1.74
N SER A 145 8.35 7.74 -2.16
CA SER A 145 8.74 8.56 -3.31
C SER A 145 8.36 7.81 -4.58
N LEU A 146 7.38 8.33 -5.30
CA LEU A 146 6.81 7.71 -6.48
C LEU A 146 7.84 7.70 -7.61
N THR A 147 8.01 6.53 -8.22
CA THR A 147 8.78 6.36 -9.44
C THR A 147 7.88 6.14 -10.64
N GLU A 148 6.65 5.67 -10.40
CA GLU A 148 5.70 5.36 -11.46
C GLU A 148 4.26 5.34 -10.94
N VAL A 149 3.37 5.95 -11.71
CA VAL A 149 1.94 6.08 -11.48
C VAL A 149 1.25 5.59 -12.73
N TYR A 150 0.42 4.55 -12.60
CA TYR A 150 -0.20 3.91 -13.74
C TYR A 150 -1.71 3.68 -13.54
N PRO A 151 -2.57 4.37 -14.30
CA PRO A 151 -4.00 4.12 -14.30
C PRO A 151 -4.34 2.92 -15.19
N ASN A 152 -5.11 1.96 -14.67
CA ASN A 152 -5.65 0.86 -15.47
C ASN A 152 -7.17 1.02 -15.69
N CYS A 153 -7.68 0.39 -16.75
CA CYS A 153 -9.13 0.37 -17.02
C CYS A 153 -9.91 -0.49 -16.00
N ALA A 154 -11.21 -0.22 -15.89
CA ALA A 154 -12.17 -0.93 -15.02
C ALA A 154 -12.35 -2.43 -15.30
N ARG A 155 -11.86 -2.92 -16.45
CA ARG A 155 -12.12 -4.30 -16.90
C ARG A 155 -11.73 -5.31 -15.83
N TYR A 156 -12.65 -6.20 -15.48
CA TYR A 156 -12.55 -7.25 -14.46
C TYR A 156 -12.55 -6.80 -12.99
N VAL A 157 -12.72 -5.51 -12.68
CA VAL A 157 -12.97 -5.10 -11.29
C VAL A 157 -14.40 -5.50 -10.92
N HIS A 158 -14.56 -6.37 -9.92
CA HIS A 158 -15.88 -6.74 -9.41
C HIS A 158 -16.54 -5.53 -8.74
N LYS A 159 -17.87 -5.47 -8.84
CA LYS A 159 -18.63 -4.43 -8.16
C LYS A 159 -18.97 -4.89 -6.74
N TYR A 160 -18.52 -4.14 -5.74
CA TYR A 160 -18.87 -4.39 -4.34
C TYR A 160 -19.60 -3.19 -3.74
N GLU A 161 -20.29 -3.45 -2.63
CA GLU A 161 -20.89 -2.45 -1.77
C GLU A 161 -20.17 -2.49 -0.41
N LEU A 162 -19.83 -1.33 0.13
CA LEU A 162 -19.24 -1.24 1.46
C LEU A 162 -20.35 -1.41 2.51
N VAL A 163 -20.31 -2.54 3.23
CA VAL A 163 -21.27 -2.83 4.30
C VAL A 163 -20.88 -2.12 5.60
N GLU A 164 -19.63 -2.26 6.02
CA GLU A 164 -19.11 -1.63 7.23
C GLU A 164 -17.60 -1.39 7.15
N ARG A 165 -17.10 -0.44 7.94
CA ARG A 165 -15.66 -0.22 8.13
C ARG A 165 -15.16 -1.03 9.30
N SER A 166 -13.90 -1.42 9.24
CA SER A 166 -13.27 -2.19 10.31
C SER A 166 -13.28 -1.39 11.62
N VAL A 167 -13.79 -2.03 12.68
CA VAL A 167 -13.74 -1.51 14.06
C VAL A 167 -12.31 -1.42 14.59
N TYR A 168 -11.36 -2.10 13.92
CA TYR A 168 -9.95 -2.13 14.32
C TYR A 168 -9.12 -0.95 13.78
N VAL A 169 -9.70 -0.08 12.93
CA VAL A 169 -9.02 1.14 12.50
C VAL A 169 -8.87 2.07 13.71
N PRO A 170 -7.65 2.48 14.09
CA PRO A 170 -7.45 3.45 15.16
C PRO A 170 -8.09 4.80 14.82
N ARG A 171 -8.85 5.34 15.77
CA ARG A 171 -9.50 6.66 15.65
C ARG A 171 -9.21 7.47 16.90
N GLU A 172 -9.17 8.79 16.74
CA GLU A 172 -9.03 9.69 17.89
C GLU A 172 -10.22 9.51 18.83
N ASN A 173 -9.94 9.43 20.14
CA ASN A 173 -10.95 9.22 21.20
C ASN A 173 -11.78 7.93 21.08
N ALA A 174 -11.30 6.91 20.35
CA ALA A 174 -11.96 5.60 20.27
C ALA A 174 -11.09 4.49 20.85
N THR A 175 -11.72 3.57 21.57
CA THR A 175 -11.06 2.33 22.01
C THR A 175 -11.06 1.33 20.86
N VAL A 176 -9.87 0.91 20.44
CA VAL A 176 -9.72 -0.17 19.44
C VAL A 176 -9.95 -1.51 20.15
N PRO A 177 -10.90 -2.35 19.71
CA PRO A 177 -11.13 -3.64 20.34
C PRO A 177 -9.94 -4.57 20.13
N THR A 178 -9.64 -5.39 21.14
CA THR A 178 -8.60 -6.43 21.05
C THR A 178 -9.00 -7.53 20.06
N PRO A 179 -8.23 -7.76 18.97
CA PRO A 179 -8.48 -8.85 18.03
C PRO A 179 -8.44 -10.22 18.73
N GLU A 180 -9.28 -11.15 18.28
CA GLU A 180 -9.43 -12.48 18.90
C GLU A 180 -8.10 -13.26 18.98
N TRP A 181 -7.33 -13.28 17.89
CA TRP A 181 -6.04 -13.99 17.84
C TRP A 181 -5.02 -13.50 18.89
N LYS A 182 -5.10 -12.22 19.31
CA LYS A 182 -4.24 -11.70 20.39
C LYS A 182 -4.63 -12.25 21.75
N ARG A 183 -5.91 -12.57 21.96
CA ARG A 183 -6.40 -13.17 23.21
C ARG A 183 -5.85 -14.59 23.36
N GLU A 184 -5.81 -15.33 22.25
CA GLU A 184 -5.24 -16.69 22.20
C GLU A 184 -3.73 -16.71 22.41
N LEU A 185 -3.01 -15.69 21.95
CA LEU A 185 -1.55 -15.57 22.03
C LEU A 185 -1.08 -14.60 23.12
N ARG A 186 -1.92 -14.32 24.13
CA ARG A 186 -1.72 -13.26 25.13
C ARG A 186 -0.37 -13.33 25.84
N GLU A 187 0.09 -14.53 26.17
CA GLU A 187 1.37 -14.75 26.87
C GLU A 187 2.60 -14.36 26.04
N TYR A 188 2.48 -14.36 24.71
CA TYR A 188 3.54 -14.01 23.75
C TYR A 188 3.54 -12.52 23.38
N LEU A 189 2.51 -11.76 23.78
CA LEU A 189 2.44 -10.34 23.49
C LEU A 189 3.51 -9.56 24.28
N PRO A 190 4.01 -8.42 23.78
CA PRO A 190 4.87 -7.52 24.54
C PRO A 190 4.26 -7.11 25.89
N THR A 191 5.09 -6.83 26.89
CA THR A 191 4.62 -6.44 28.25
C THR A 191 3.78 -5.17 28.25
N ASN A 192 3.99 -4.30 27.27
CA ASN A 192 3.25 -3.05 27.07
C ASN A 192 2.08 -3.17 26.08
N ASP A 193 1.79 -4.36 25.57
CA ASP A 193 0.63 -4.57 24.69
C ASP A 193 -0.67 -4.53 25.54
N PRO A 194 -1.64 -3.67 25.20
CA PRO A 194 -2.90 -3.56 25.95
C PRO A 194 -3.66 -4.90 26.05
N ALA A 195 -3.56 -5.76 25.02
CA ALA A 195 -4.24 -7.04 25.00
C ALA A 195 -3.61 -8.08 25.95
N ARG A 196 -2.42 -7.80 26.50
CA ARG A 196 -1.72 -8.69 27.44
C ARG A 196 -2.35 -8.69 28.83
N SER A 197 -2.79 -7.54 29.32
CA SER A 197 -3.30 -7.37 30.70
C SER A 197 -4.68 -7.99 30.92
N GLY A 198 -5.45 -8.14 29.83
CA GLY A 198 -6.57 -9.05 29.78
C GLY A 198 -7.96 -8.47 30.00
N ASP A 199 -8.11 -7.16 29.88
CA ASP A 199 -9.40 -6.48 29.82
C ASP A 199 -10.10 -6.65 28.45
#